data_AF-A0A820SCG6-F1
#
_entry.id   AF-A0A820SCG6-F1
#
_cell.length_a   1.000
_cell.length_b   1.000
_cell.length_c   1.000
_cell.angle_alpha   90.00
_cell.angle_beta   90.00
_cell.angle_gamma   90.00
#
_symmetry.space_group_name_H-M   'P 1'
#
loop_
_entity.id
_entity.type
_entity.pdbx_description
1 polymer ?
#
loop_
_entity_poly.entity_id
_entity_poly.type
_entity_poly.pdbx_seq_one_letter_code
_entity_poly.pdbx_strand_id
1 'polypeptide(L)'
;GQNPSRYTGNLDVTIVNYDGDIAGNYFLNAFRQSAPGNQTLNWHYKDSSDYNNNVDETKYDVEHGKSWAVVVLRQNTTRLINET
;
A
#
# COMPACT_ATOMS: atom_id res chain seq x y z
N GLY A 1 -1.99 -14.50 -16.13
CA GLY A 1 -1.67 -15.57 -15.17
C GLY A 1 -0.42 -15.18 -14.43
N GLN A 2 -0.43 -15.24 -13.09
CA GLN A 2 0.69 -14.79 -12.26
C GLN A 2 1.88 -15.74 -12.40
N ASN A 3 3.05 -15.20 -12.79
CA ASN A 3 4.29 -15.96 -12.90
C ASN A 3 4.90 -16.16 -11.50
N PRO A 4 5.00 -17.40 -10.98
CA PRO A 4 5.51 -17.67 -9.62
C PRO A 4 6.99 -17.30 -9.42
N SER A 5 7.76 -17.19 -10.52
CA SER A 5 9.18 -16.84 -10.47
C SER A 5 9.46 -15.33 -10.33
N ARG A 6 8.42 -14.49 -10.27
CA ARG A 6 8.56 -13.02 -10.28
C ARG A 6 9.00 -12.42 -8.93
N TYR A 7 9.04 -13.22 -7.86
CA TYR A 7 9.10 -12.74 -6.47
C TYR A 7 10.26 -13.35 -5.65
N THR A 8 11.43 -13.51 -6.26
CA THR A 8 12.53 -14.33 -5.71
C THR A 8 13.67 -13.55 -5.05
N GLY A 9 13.51 -12.25 -4.76
CA GLY A 9 14.56 -11.48 -4.07
C GLY A 9 14.05 -10.23 -3.35
N ASN A 10 13.50 -9.28 -4.11
CA ASN A 10 12.94 -8.04 -3.58
C ASN A 10 11.43 -8.01 -3.89
N LEU A 11 10.60 -7.76 -2.88
CA LEU A 11 9.16 -7.64 -3.06
C LEU A 11 8.76 -6.18 -2.89
N ASP A 12 8.38 -5.56 -3.99
CA ASP A 12 7.89 -4.18 -3.99
C ASP A 12 6.43 -4.15 -3.51
N VAL A 13 6.21 -3.50 -2.37
CA VAL A 13 4.87 -3.28 -1.81
C VAL A 13 4.52 -1.80 -1.95
N THR A 14 3.43 -1.51 -2.66
CA THR A 14 2.92 -0.15 -2.74
C THR A 14 2.02 0.14 -1.54
N ILE A 15 2.21 1.30 -0.92
CA ILE A 15 1.43 1.78 0.21
C ILE A 15 0.71 3.06 -0.22
N VAL A 16 -0.63 3.04 -0.19
CA VAL A 16 -1.47 4.19 -0.57
C VAL A 16 -2.36 4.59 0.59
N ASN A 17 -2.32 5.86 0.97
CA ASN A 17 -3.16 6.42 2.02
C ASN A 17 -4.17 7.41 1.44
N TYR A 18 -5.44 7.01 1.32
CA TYR A 18 -6.54 7.89 0.94
C TYR A 18 -7.24 8.56 2.13
N ASP A 19 -6.93 8.17 3.37
CA ASP A 19 -7.60 8.73 4.54
C ASP A 19 -7.26 10.21 4.74
N GLY A 20 -5.99 10.56 4.55
CA GLY A 20 -5.48 11.94 4.73
C GLY A 20 -5.52 12.45 6.18
N ASP A 21 -5.94 11.63 7.14
CA ASP A 21 -6.18 12.01 8.54
C ASP A 21 -5.38 11.11 9.52
N ILE A 22 -5.68 11.17 10.83
CA ILE A 22 -4.90 10.56 11.92
C ILE A 22 -4.58 9.08 11.70
N ALA A 23 -5.56 8.25 11.35
CA ALA A 23 -5.36 6.83 11.09
C ALA A 23 -4.42 6.61 9.89
N GLY A 24 -4.58 7.40 8.81
CA GLY A 24 -3.65 7.43 7.69
C GLY A 24 -2.22 7.78 8.07
N ASN A 25 -2.06 8.79 8.92
CA ASN A 25 -0.74 9.21 9.39
C ASN A 25 -0.08 8.15 10.28
N TYR A 26 -0.83 7.52 11.18
CA TYR A 26 -0.33 6.41 11.99
C TYR A 26 0.03 5.19 11.16
N PHE A 27 -0.83 4.84 10.18
CA PHE A 27 -0.57 3.78 9.23
C PHE A 27 0.75 4.02 8.48
N LEU A 28 0.94 5.19 7.85
CA LEU A 28 2.17 5.50 7.14
C LEU A 28 3.40 5.46 8.04
N ASN A 29 3.29 5.99 9.26
CA ASN A 29 4.39 5.98 10.23
C ASN A 29 4.77 4.56 10.66
N ALA A 30 3.81 3.67 10.87
CA ALA A 30 4.09 2.27 11.22
C ALA A 30 4.93 1.57 10.13
N PHE A 31 4.58 1.76 8.85
CA PHE A 31 5.35 1.18 7.74
C PHE A 31 6.73 1.81 7.60
N ARG A 32 6.87 3.12 7.79
CA ARG A 32 8.19 3.80 7.75
C ARG A 32 9.14 3.32 8.84
N GLN A 33 8.60 2.92 10.00
CA GLN A 33 9.37 2.42 11.13
C GLN A 33 9.57 0.90 11.11
N SER A 34 8.91 0.19 10.20
CA SER A 34 9.00 -1.26 10.11
C SER A 34 10.34 -1.67 9.48
N ALA A 35 11.14 -2.42 10.24
CA ALA A 35 12.35 -3.02 9.69
C ALA A 35 11.99 -3.96 8.52
N PRO A 36 12.72 -3.94 7.39
CA PRO A 36 12.52 -4.92 6.34
C PRO A 36 12.75 -6.32 6.93
N GLY A 37 11.79 -7.23 6.70
CA GLY A 37 11.88 -8.62 7.18
C GLY A 37 12.97 -9.44 6.45
N ASN A 38 13.03 -10.75 6.71
CA ASN A 38 13.98 -11.66 6.04
C ASN A 38 13.82 -11.73 4.52
N GLN A 39 12.66 -11.31 3.98
CA GLN A 39 12.50 -10.95 2.58
C GLN A 39 12.65 -9.44 2.49
N THR A 40 13.48 -8.94 1.59
CA THR A 40 13.68 -7.51 1.37
C THR A 40 12.39 -6.91 0.79
N LEU A 41 11.47 -6.53 1.69
CA LEU A 41 10.27 -5.78 1.34
C LEU A 41 10.70 -4.34 1.07
N ASN A 42 10.44 -3.87 -0.15
CA ASN A 42 10.65 -2.49 -0.54
C ASN A 42 9.31 -1.76 -0.47
N TRP A 43 9.20 -0.81 0.45
CA TRP A 43 7.99 0.00 0.60
C TRP A 43 8.01 1.18 -0.36
N HIS A 44 7.04 1.24 -1.26
CA HIS A 44 6.82 2.36 -2.18
C HIS A 44 5.62 3.16 -1.70
N TYR A 45 5.89 4.29 -1.05
CA TYR A 45 4.84 5.21 -0.62
C TYR A 45 4.40 6.05 -1.82
N LYS A 46 3.11 5.96 -2.15
CA LYS A 46 2.49 6.72 -3.25
C LYS A 46 1.49 7.69 -2.68
N ASP A 47 1.37 8.85 -3.31
CA ASP A 47 0.31 9.77 -2.95
C ASP A 47 -1.03 9.20 -3.42
N SER A 48 -2.08 9.40 -2.62
CA SER A 48 -3.46 9.20 -3.07
C SER A 48 -3.78 9.89 -4.40
N SER A 49 -3.17 11.04 -4.69
CA SER A 49 -3.34 11.75 -5.95
C SER A 49 -2.78 10.99 -7.16
N ASP A 50 -1.78 10.12 -6.95
CA ASP A 50 -1.17 9.32 -8.02
C ASP A 50 -2.15 8.29 -8.61
N TYR A 51 -3.23 8.01 -7.89
CA TYR A 51 -4.20 6.96 -8.23
C TYR A 51 -5.64 7.49 -8.40
N ASN A 52 -5.86 8.81 -8.47
CA ASN A 52 -7.18 9.43 -8.66
C ASN A 52 -8.29 8.89 -7.72
N ASN A 53 -7.97 8.46 -6.49
CA ASN A 53 -8.90 7.75 -5.60
C ASN A 53 -9.46 6.43 -6.14
N ASN A 54 -8.83 5.84 -7.15
CA ASN A 54 -9.26 4.62 -7.81
C ASN A 54 -8.46 3.41 -7.31
N VAL A 55 -9.10 2.59 -6.47
CA VAL A 55 -8.53 1.31 -6.01
C VAL A 55 -8.29 0.35 -7.20
N ASP A 56 -8.98 0.50 -8.33
CA ASP A 56 -8.77 -0.36 -9.49
C ASP A 56 -7.39 -0.18 -10.14
N GLU A 57 -6.79 1.00 -10.04
CA GLU A 57 -5.42 1.22 -10.51
C GLU A 57 -4.39 0.51 -9.62
N THR A 58 -4.65 0.44 -8.30
CA THR A 58 -3.80 -0.35 -7.39
C THR A 58 -3.89 -1.85 -7.68
N LYS A 59 -5.07 -2.34 -8.09
CA LYS A 59 -5.26 -3.72 -8.54
C LYS A 59 -4.50 -3.99 -9.83
N TYR A 60 -4.55 -3.06 -10.79
CA TYR A 60 -3.79 -3.15 -12.03
C TYR A 60 -2.30 -3.36 -11.79
N ASP A 61 -1.71 -2.65 -10.82
CA ASP A 61 -0.29 -2.75 -10.51
C ASP A 61 0.12 -4.14 -10.00
N VAL A 62 -0.74 -4.83 -9.25
CA VAL A 62 -0.52 -6.23 -8.84
C VAL A 62 -0.70 -7.19 -10.02
N GLU A 63 -1.77 -7.04 -10.78
CA GLU A 63 -2.11 -7.95 -11.89
C GLU A 63 -1.05 -7.93 -13.01
N HIS A 64 -0.42 -6.77 -13.23
CA HIS A 64 0.64 -6.60 -14.22
C HIS A 64 2.04 -6.70 -13.61
N GLY A 65 2.12 -6.94 -12.30
CA GLY A 65 3.34 -7.12 -11.50
C GLY A 65 4.32 -5.96 -11.57
N LYS A 66 3.78 -4.74 -11.47
CA LYS A 66 4.52 -3.55 -11.04
C LYS A 66 4.72 -3.53 -9.52
N SER A 67 3.88 -4.26 -8.78
CA SER A 67 4.03 -4.48 -7.34
C SER A 67 3.69 -5.94 -6.99
N TRP A 68 4.33 -6.47 -5.96
CA TRP A 68 3.98 -7.78 -5.39
C TRP A 68 2.66 -7.72 -4.62
N ALA A 69 2.45 -6.64 -3.87
CA ALA A 69 1.22 -6.36 -3.14
C ALA A 69 0.95 -4.86 -3.08
N VAL A 70 -0.29 -4.49 -2.75
CA VAL A 70 -0.65 -3.11 -2.42
C VAL A 70 -1.44 -3.10 -1.10
N VAL A 71 -1.10 -2.16 -0.22
CA VAL A 71 -1.86 -1.87 1.00
C VAL A 71 -2.51 -0.51 0.83
N VAL A 72 -3.83 -0.48 0.97
CA VAL A 72 -4.64 0.73 0.77
C VAL A 72 -5.37 1.06 2.06
N LEU A 73 -5.16 2.26 2.59
CA LEU A 73 -6.06 2.84 3.59
C LEU A 73 -7.10 3.69 2.88
N ARG A 74 -8.39 3.41 3.10
CA ARG A 74 -9.49 4.08 2.40
C ARG A 74 -9.78 5.45 2.98
N GLN A 75 -10.43 6.29 2.19
CA GLN A 75 -10.95 7.59 2.65
C GLN A 75 -11.85 7.42 3.88
N ASN A 76 -11.83 8.40 4.77
CA ASN A 76 -12.66 8.47 5.99
C ASN A 76 -12.43 7.35 7.00
N THR A 77 -11.32 6.61 6.94
CA THR A 77 -11.02 5.56 7.92
C THR A 77 -10.95 6.12 9.34
N THR A 78 -10.31 7.27 9.55
CA THR A 78 -10.26 7.93 10.87
C THR A 78 -11.66 8.23 11.40
N ARG A 79 -12.52 8.79 10.55
CA ARG A 79 -13.90 9.10 10.90
C ARG A 79 -14.69 7.84 11.25
N LEU A 80 -14.62 6.81 10.41
CA LEU A 80 -15.37 5.57 10.59
C LEU A 80 -14.98 4.82 11.88
N ILE A 81 -13.71 4.86 12.29
CA ILE A 81 -13.26 4.24 13.54
C ILE A 81 -13.80 4.99 14.77
N ASN A 82 -13.84 6.32 14.71
CA ASN A 82 -14.30 7.16 15.82
C ASN A 82 -15.83 7.28 15.92
N GLU A 83 -16.56 6.92 14.86
CA GLU A 83 -18.03 6.88 14.83
C GLU A 83 -18.60 5.52 15.31
N THR A 84 -17.75 4.54 15.62
CA THR A 84 -18.11 3.24 16.24
C THR A 84 -18.06 3.28 17.76
#